data_AF-A0A5C9EQ00-F1
#
_entry.id   AF-A0A5C9EQ00-F1
#
_cell.length_a   1.000
_cell.length_b   1.000
_cell.length_c   1.000
_cell.angle_alpha   90.00
_cell.angle_beta   90.00
_cell.angle_gamma   90.00
#
_symmetry.space_group_name_H-M   'P 1'
#
loop_
_entity.id
_entity.type
_entity.pdbx_description
1 polymer ?
#
loop_
_entity_poly.entity_id
_entity_poly.type
_entity_poly.pdbx_seq_one_letter_code
_entity_poly.pdbx_strand_id
1 'polypeptide(L)'
;MSLFSVYQMGFPVELVILIISPIIIVILEIILLKVGVKVTKAEKRTNLKWILASLFIQIGVITFIGLPFILMGITGQFNLGGPPLEYLIPIAIIGIIVEINLINAIHESGIGGSILIFTLFIIPMIFLVYILVTTIPSV
;
A
#
# COMPACT_ATOMS: atom_id res chain seq x y z
N MET A 1 -9.33 -20.54 28.23
CA MET A 1 -8.29 -19.51 28.17
C MET A 1 -9.00 -18.16 28.16
N SER A 2 -8.82 -17.30 29.17
CA SER A 2 -9.51 -16.01 29.25
C SER A 2 -8.74 -14.94 28.47
N LEU A 3 -9.42 -13.93 27.91
CA LEU A 3 -8.78 -12.76 27.27
C LEU A 3 -7.70 -12.14 28.19
N PHE A 4 -7.96 -12.12 29.50
CA PHE A 4 -7.03 -11.64 30.52
C PHE A 4 -5.72 -12.43 30.58
N SER A 5 -5.78 -13.76 30.46
CA SER A 5 -4.59 -14.62 30.41
C SER A 5 -3.76 -14.45 29.13
N VAL A 6 -4.38 -14.07 28.01
CA VAL A 6 -3.69 -13.76 26.74
C VAL A 6 -2.96 -12.41 26.83
N TYR A 7 -3.57 -11.40 27.47
CA TYR A 7 -2.92 -10.10 27.69
C TYR A 7 -1.71 -10.19 28.65
N GLN A 8 -1.75 -11.07 29.66
CA GLN A 8 -0.65 -11.26 30.62
C GLN A 8 0.58 -11.99 30.04
N MET A 9 0.41 -12.78 28.97
CA MET A 9 1.55 -13.42 28.31
C MET A 9 2.44 -12.42 27.56
N GLY A 10 1.94 -11.21 27.31
CA GLY A 10 2.56 -10.25 26.39
C GLY A 10 2.45 -10.76 24.95
N PHE A 11 2.05 -9.89 24.03
CA PHE A 11 2.22 -10.23 22.62
C PHE A 11 3.71 -10.12 22.27
N PRO A 12 4.27 -11.08 21.52
CA PRO A 12 5.59 -10.91 20.93
C PRO A 12 5.63 -9.57 20.20
N VAL A 13 6.70 -8.80 20.42
CA VAL A 13 6.81 -7.42 19.88
C VAL A 13 6.65 -7.43 18.36
N GLU A 14 7.10 -8.50 17.71
CA GLU A 14 6.98 -8.75 16.28
C GLU A 14 5.51 -8.85 15.84
N LEU A 15 4.68 -9.56 16.61
CA LEU A 15 3.22 -9.67 16.38
C LEU A 15 2.51 -8.33 16.60
N VAL A 16 2.95 -7.56 17.60
CA VAL A 16 2.43 -6.21 17.84
C VAL A 16 2.76 -5.30 16.66
N ILE A 17 4.01 -5.31 16.16
CA ILE A 17 4.44 -4.52 15.01
C ILE A 17 3.68 -4.95 13.75
N LEU A 18 3.53 -6.25 13.51
CA LEU A 18 2.83 -6.81 12.34
C LEU A 18 1.37 -6.35 12.26
N ILE A 19 0.69 -6.18 13.39
CA ILE A 19 -0.73 -5.79 13.44
C ILE A 19 -0.89 -4.26 13.53
N ILE A 20 -0.09 -3.59 14.36
CA ILE A 20 -0.26 -2.16 14.62
C ILE A 20 0.31 -1.31 13.47
N SER A 21 1.45 -1.69 12.87
CA SER A 21 2.06 -0.87 11.81
C SER A 21 1.18 -0.72 10.57
N PRO A 22 0.49 -1.76 10.04
CA PRO A 22 -0.43 -1.57 8.92
C PRO A 22 -1.61 -0.66 9.29
N ILE A 23 -2.16 -0.77 10.51
CA ILE A 23 -3.29 0.07 10.95
C ILE A 23 -2.88 1.54 10.97
N ILE A 24 -1.72 1.86 11.56
CA ILE A 24 -1.20 3.23 11.60
C ILE A 24 -0.97 3.77 10.19
N ILE A 25 -0.39 2.96 9.30
CA ILE A 25 -0.11 3.38 7.92
C ILE A 25 -1.39 3.60 7.13
N VAL A 26 -2.40 2.73 7.26
CA VAL A 26 -3.71 2.92 6.61
C VAL A 26 -4.37 4.22 7.09
N ILE A 27 -4.32 4.53 8.40
CA ILE A 27 -4.84 5.78 8.93
C ILE A 27 -4.07 6.98 8.35
N LEU A 28 -2.74 6.88 8.27
CA LEU A 28 -1.90 7.91 7.67
C LEU A 28 -2.23 8.12 6.20
N GLU A 29 -2.41 7.04 5.42
CA GLU A 29 -2.79 7.10 4.01
C GLU A 29 -4.15 7.80 3.80
N ILE A 30 -5.14 7.52 4.65
CA ILE A 30 -6.43 8.23 4.58
C ILE A 30 -6.24 9.74 4.77
N ILE A 31 -5.39 10.13 5.73
CA ILE A 31 -5.08 11.54 5.99
C ILE A 31 -4.33 12.16 4.81
N LEU A 32 -3.30 11.47 4.30
CA LEU A 32 -2.47 11.95 3.19
C LEU A 32 -3.25 12.04 1.87
N LEU A 33 -4.12 11.08 1.57
CA LEU A 33 -5.03 11.16 0.43
C LEU A 33 -5.98 12.36 0.56
N LYS A 34 -6.54 12.58 1.75
CA LYS A 34 -7.41 13.74 2.01
C LYS A 34 -6.67 15.07 1.80
N VAL A 35 -5.43 15.14 2.27
CA VAL A 35 -4.55 16.31 2.06
C VAL A 35 -4.23 16.46 0.57
N GLY A 36 -3.84 15.38 -0.11
CA GLY A 36 -3.52 15.35 -1.53
C GLY A 36 -4.67 15.89 -2.38
N VAL A 37 -5.86 15.31 -2.24
CA VAL A 37 -7.09 15.73 -2.93
C VAL A 37 -7.39 17.22 -2.69
N LYS A 38 -7.17 17.73 -1.47
CA LYS A 38 -7.38 19.14 -1.14
C LYS A 38 -6.33 20.05 -1.79
N VAL A 39 -5.06 19.65 -1.75
CA VAL A 39 -3.94 20.42 -2.31
C VAL A 39 -4.04 20.50 -3.83
N THR A 40 -4.41 19.40 -4.49
CA THR A 40 -4.57 19.32 -5.94
C THR A 40 -5.86 19.96 -6.43
N LYS A 41 -6.71 20.47 -5.53
CA LYS A 41 -8.03 21.05 -5.84
C LYS A 41 -8.88 20.13 -6.72
N ALA A 42 -8.93 18.85 -6.35
CA ALA A 42 -9.75 17.85 -7.03
C ALA A 42 -11.21 18.32 -7.17
N GLU A 43 -11.76 18.22 -8.38
CA GLU A 43 -13.07 18.79 -8.70
C GLU A 43 -14.22 17.87 -8.27
N LYS A 44 -13.99 16.56 -8.23
CA LYS A 44 -15.03 15.56 -7.94
C LYS A 44 -14.59 14.59 -6.86
N ARG A 45 -15.61 13.98 -6.22
CA ARG A 45 -15.48 12.83 -5.32
C ARG A 45 -14.45 13.04 -4.18
N THR A 46 -14.47 14.22 -3.57
CA THR A 46 -13.52 14.61 -2.49
C THR A 46 -13.95 14.22 -1.07
N ASN A 47 -15.19 13.74 -0.90
CA ASN A 47 -15.72 13.34 0.40
C ASN A 47 -15.01 12.08 0.94
N LEU A 48 -15.00 11.90 2.28
CA LEU A 48 -14.31 10.79 2.94
C LEU A 48 -14.70 9.40 2.39
N LYS A 49 -15.98 9.19 2.05
CA LYS A 49 -16.44 7.93 1.43
C LYS A 49 -15.69 7.58 0.15
N TRP A 50 -15.36 8.59 -0.65
CA TRP A 50 -14.66 8.44 -1.92
C TRP A 50 -13.16 8.32 -1.74
N ILE A 51 -12.59 8.98 -0.72
CA ILE A 51 -11.19 8.79 -0.31
C ILE A 51 -10.97 7.34 0.13
N LEU A 52 -11.86 6.82 0.99
CA LEU A 52 -11.83 5.42 1.42
C LEU A 52 -12.02 4.47 0.23
N ALA A 53 -12.99 4.73 -0.64
CA ALA A 53 -13.18 3.91 -1.84
C ALA A 53 -11.92 3.93 -2.73
N SER A 54 -11.31 5.09 -2.97
CA SER A 54 -10.06 5.15 -3.75
C SER A 54 -8.94 4.37 -3.08
N LEU A 55 -8.78 4.47 -1.76
CA LEU A 55 -7.77 3.72 -1.03
C LEU A 55 -7.92 2.21 -1.23
N PHE A 56 -9.15 1.67 -1.05
CA PHE A 56 -9.40 0.24 -1.25
C PHE A 56 -9.18 -0.20 -2.69
N ILE A 57 -9.52 0.63 -3.68
CA ILE A 57 -9.25 0.31 -5.09
C ILE A 57 -7.75 0.31 -5.37
N GLN A 58 -6.99 1.30 -4.87
CA GLN A 58 -5.53 1.37 -5.02
C GLN A 58 -4.85 0.15 -4.41
N ILE A 59 -5.21 -0.21 -3.16
CA ILE A 59 -4.73 -1.44 -2.51
C ILE A 59 -5.08 -2.67 -3.35
N GLY A 60 -6.31 -2.74 -3.87
CA GLY A 60 -6.76 -3.85 -4.73
C GLY A 60 -5.95 -3.97 -6.02
N VAL A 61 -5.69 -2.85 -6.71
CA VAL A 61 -4.91 -2.79 -7.94
C VAL A 61 -3.45 -3.20 -7.68
N ILE A 62 -2.82 -2.63 -6.66
CA ILE A 62 -1.43 -2.99 -6.29
C ILE A 62 -1.33 -4.45 -5.89
N THR A 63 -2.30 -4.97 -5.13
CA THR A 63 -2.34 -6.39 -4.76
C THR A 63 -2.49 -7.26 -6.00
N PHE A 64 -3.36 -6.87 -6.95
CA PHE A 64 -3.58 -7.64 -8.17
C PHE A 64 -2.35 -7.64 -9.09
N ILE A 65 -1.72 -6.48 -9.30
CA ILE A 65 -0.47 -6.35 -10.07
C ILE A 65 0.68 -7.08 -9.36
N GLY A 66 0.71 -7.02 -8.03
CA GLY A 66 1.70 -7.68 -7.18
C GLY A 66 1.49 -9.19 -7.03
N LEU A 67 0.29 -9.71 -7.32
CA LEU A 67 -0.09 -11.09 -7.05
C LEU A 67 0.85 -12.13 -7.68
N PRO A 68 1.29 -11.99 -8.95
CA PRO A 68 2.26 -12.92 -9.52
C PRO A 68 3.56 -12.96 -8.70
N PHE A 69 4.06 -11.81 -8.25
CA PHE A 69 5.27 -11.73 -7.43
C PHE A 69 5.08 -12.32 -6.04
N ILE A 70 3.92 -12.11 -5.43
CA ILE A 70 3.56 -12.72 -4.14
C ILE A 70 3.57 -14.25 -4.29
N LEU A 71 2.95 -14.79 -5.35
CA LEU A 71 2.93 -16.22 -5.63
C LEU A 71 4.34 -16.78 -5.90
N MET A 72 5.18 -16.05 -6.62
CA MET A 72 6.59 -16.41 -6.83
C MET A 72 7.38 -16.46 -5.51
N GLY A 73 7.14 -15.51 -4.61
CA GLY A 73 7.72 -15.50 -3.27
C GLY A 73 7.31 -16.74 -2.45
N ILE A 74 6.00 -17.04 -2.42
CA ILE A 74 5.45 -18.19 -1.68
C ILE A 74 5.96 -19.53 -2.23
N THR A 75 6.11 -19.65 -3.54
CA THR A 75 6.64 -20.86 -4.20
C THR A 75 8.16 -21.01 -4.08
N GLY A 76 8.84 -20.08 -3.42
CA GLY A 76 10.29 -20.10 -3.23
C GLY A 76 11.09 -19.75 -4.49
N GLN A 77 10.45 -19.29 -5.57
CA GLN A 77 11.15 -18.91 -6.80
C GLN A 77 12.10 -17.74 -6.62
N PHE A 78 11.91 -16.91 -5.58
CA PHE A 78 12.86 -15.86 -5.22
C PHE A 78 14.21 -16.41 -4.74
N ASN A 79 14.24 -17.61 -4.13
CA ASN A 79 15.50 -18.28 -3.75
C ASN A 79 16.25 -18.84 -4.97
N LEU A 80 15.58 -18.94 -6.12
CA LEU A 80 16.15 -19.39 -7.40
C LEU A 80 16.61 -18.21 -8.28
N GLY A 81 16.74 -17.01 -7.72
CA GLY A 81 17.14 -15.80 -8.43
C GLY A 81 16.00 -14.84 -8.76
N GLY A 82 14.74 -15.22 -8.50
CA GLY A 82 13.57 -14.37 -8.70
C GLY A 82 13.28 -13.98 -10.16
N PRO A 83 12.28 -13.12 -10.40
CA PRO A 83 11.96 -12.64 -11.73
C PRO A 83 13.06 -11.69 -12.21
N PRO A 84 13.55 -11.83 -13.46
CA PRO A 84 14.56 -10.92 -13.97
C PRO A 84 13.99 -9.50 -14.06
N LEU A 85 14.86 -8.51 -13.79
CA LEU A 85 14.51 -7.08 -13.72
C LEU A 85 13.83 -6.58 -15.00
N GLU A 86 14.14 -7.19 -16.14
CA GLU A 86 13.55 -6.91 -17.45
C GLU A 86 12.02 -7.07 -17.48
N TYR A 87 11.45 -7.95 -16.64
CA TYR A 87 9.98 -8.08 -16.52
C TYR A 87 9.42 -7.21 -15.39
N LEU A 88 10.18 -6.99 -14.32
CA LEU A 88 9.75 -6.16 -13.19
C LEU A 88 9.56 -4.69 -13.59
N ILE A 89 10.49 -4.14 -14.37
CA ILE A 89 10.47 -2.72 -14.74
C ILE A 89 9.22 -2.37 -15.57
N PRO A 90 8.88 -3.07 -16.67
CA PRO A 90 7.66 -2.78 -17.43
C PRO A 90 6.39 -2.92 -16.58
N ILE A 91 6.31 -3.94 -15.72
CA ILE A 91 5.15 -4.15 -14.85
C ILE A 91 5.00 -2.99 -13.85
N ALA A 92 6.11 -2.54 -13.24
CA ALA A 92 6.11 -1.39 -12.35
C ALA A 92 5.67 -0.11 -13.08
N ILE A 93 6.17 0.14 -14.28
CA ILE A 93 5.78 1.30 -15.09
C ILE A 93 4.29 1.26 -15.42
N ILE A 94 3.77 0.12 -15.89
CA ILE A 94 2.35 -0.06 -16.19
C ILE A 94 1.53 0.16 -14.92
N GLY A 95 1.95 -0.39 -13.77
CA GLY A 95 1.26 -0.20 -12.50
C GLY A 95 1.19 1.25 -12.06
N ILE A 96 2.29 2.00 -12.17
CA ILE A 96 2.32 3.43 -11.89
C ILE A 96 1.35 4.19 -12.80
N ILE A 97 1.34 3.87 -14.11
CA ILE A 97 0.43 4.51 -15.07
C ILE A 97 -1.03 4.21 -14.74
N VAL A 98 -1.35 2.96 -14.40
CA VAL A 98 -2.71 2.54 -14.01
C VAL A 98 -3.15 3.29 -12.76
N GLU A 99 -2.28 3.39 -11.75
CA GLU A 99 -2.55 4.09 -10.49
C GLU A 99 -2.80 5.59 -10.69
N ILE A 100 -1.94 6.28 -11.45
CA ILE A 100 -2.13 7.71 -11.75
C ILE A 100 -3.45 7.93 -12.50
N ASN A 101 -3.77 7.08 -13.48
CA ASN A 101 -5.03 7.20 -14.22
C ASN A 101 -6.25 6.90 -13.35
N LEU A 102 -6.14 5.93 -12.44
CA LEU A 102 -7.20 5.61 -11.50
C LEU A 102 -7.49 6.81 -10.57
N ILE A 103 -6.44 7.41 -9.99
CA ILE A 103 -6.57 8.61 -9.16
C ILE A 103 -7.25 9.74 -9.95
N ASN A 104 -6.81 9.97 -11.18
CA ASN A 104 -7.40 11.00 -12.03
C ASN A 104 -8.87 10.70 -12.37
N ALA A 105 -9.21 9.44 -12.65
CA ALA A 105 -10.56 9.02 -12.97
C ALA A 105 -11.52 9.12 -11.76
N ILE A 106 -11.01 8.97 -10.54
CA ILE A 106 -11.83 9.10 -9.33
C ILE A 106 -11.97 10.57 -8.92
N HIS A 107 -10.86 11.29 -8.81
CA HIS A 107 -10.83 12.61 -8.16
C HIS A 107 -10.83 13.78 -9.16
N GLU A 108 -10.63 13.52 -10.45
CA GLU A 108 -10.49 14.55 -11.50
C GLU A 108 -9.48 15.63 -11.10
N SER A 109 -8.31 15.20 -10.63
CA SER A 109 -7.25 16.08 -10.11
C SER A 109 -6.24 16.56 -11.18
N GLY A 110 -6.39 16.09 -12.42
CA GLY A 110 -5.42 16.26 -13.49
C GLY A 110 -4.19 15.34 -13.32
N ILE A 111 -3.38 15.22 -14.36
CA ILE A 111 -2.20 14.32 -14.36
C ILE A 111 -1.20 14.73 -13.28
N GLY A 112 -0.87 16.03 -13.18
CA GLY A 112 0.07 16.53 -12.18
C GLY A 112 -0.43 16.34 -10.74
N GLY A 113 -1.72 16.56 -10.50
CA GLY A 113 -2.34 16.30 -9.19
C GLY A 113 -2.36 14.81 -8.86
N SER A 114 -2.64 13.95 -9.83
CA SER A 114 -2.67 12.51 -9.65
C SER A 114 -1.28 11.94 -9.33
N ILE A 115 -0.21 12.49 -9.92
CA ILE A 115 1.17 12.15 -9.56
C ILE A 115 1.48 12.54 -8.11
N LEU A 116 1.03 13.73 -7.67
CA LEU A 116 1.23 14.15 -6.28
C LEU A 116 0.52 13.21 -5.30
N ILE A 117 -0.75 12.90 -5.56
CA ILE A 117 -1.54 11.98 -4.73
C ILE A 117 -0.92 10.58 -4.73
N PHE A 118 -0.49 10.08 -5.89
CA PHE A 118 0.21 8.80 -6.00
C PHE A 118 1.50 8.78 -5.16
N THR A 119 2.28 9.85 -5.21
CA THR A 119 3.53 9.97 -4.44
C THR A 119 3.26 9.96 -2.92
N LEU A 120 2.21 10.67 -2.49
CA LEU A 120 1.79 10.68 -1.08
C LEU A 120 1.29 9.31 -0.60
N PHE A 121 0.76 8.50 -1.51
CA PHE A 121 0.29 7.15 -1.22
C PHE A 121 1.44 6.12 -1.22
N ILE A 122 2.34 6.17 -2.20
CA ILE A 122 3.38 5.13 -2.37
C ILE A 122 4.47 5.21 -1.28
N ILE A 123 4.80 6.41 -0.77
CA ILE A 123 5.86 6.59 0.23
C ILE A 123 5.55 5.85 1.55
N PRO A 124 4.38 6.06 2.20
CA PRO A 124 3.98 5.29 3.37
C PRO A 124 3.96 3.78 3.12
N MET A 125 3.52 3.36 1.94
CA MET A 125 3.46 1.94 1.57
C MET A 125 4.85 1.31 1.48
N ILE A 126 5.81 1.99 0.84
CA ILE A 126 7.22 1.54 0.79
C ILE A 126 7.80 1.47 2.21
N PHE A 127 7.50 2.47 3.04
CA PHE A 127 7.96 2.50 4.44
C PHE A 127 7.37 1.35 5.26
N LEU A 128 6.09 1.02 5.07
CA LEU A 128 5.44 -0.13 5.69
C LEU A 128 6.14 -1.44 5.28
N VAL A 129 6.35 -1.65 3.98
CA VAL A 129 7.03 -2.84 3.47
C VAL A 129 8.44 -2.95 4.08
N TYR A 130 9.19 -1.85 4.14
CA TYR A 130 10.49 -1.81 4.78
C TYR A 130 10.45 -2.20 6.26
N ILE A 131 9.51 -1.65 7.04
CA ILE A 131 9.33 -2.03 8.45
C ILE A 131 9.06 -3.52 8.53
N LEU A 132 8.07 -4.03 7.78
CA LEU A 132 7.67 -5.44 7.86
C LEU A 132 8.81 -6.39 7.49
N VAL A 133 9.56 -6.10 6.43
CA VAL A 133 10.69 -6.94 5.99
C VAL A 133 11.83 -6.95 7.02
N THR A 134 12.08 -5.82 7.69
CA THR A 134 13.19 -5.70 8.65
C THR A 134 12.85 -6.20 10.06
N THR A 135 11.56 -6.23 10.42
CA THR A 135 11.10 -6.61 11.77
C THR A 135 10.56 -8.03 11.87
N ILE A 136 10.15 -8.64 10.75
CA ILE A 136 9.82 -10.06 10.72
C ILE A 136 11.14 -10.83 10.57
N PRO A 137 11.52 -11.71 11.51
CA PRO A 137 12.71 -12.55 11.35
C PRO A 137 12.63 -13.30 10.02
N SER A 138 13.68 -13.18 9.20
CA SER A 138 13.82 -13.99 7.99
C SER A 138 13.78 -15.46 8.39
N VAL A 139 12.71 -16.17 8.00
CA VAL A 139 12.61 -17.62 8.12
C VAL A 139 13.57 -18.27 7.14
#